data_AF-A0A158L6V0-F1
#
_entry.id   AF-A0A158L6V0-F1
#
_cell.length_a   1.000
_cell.length_b   1.000
_cell.length_c   1.000
_cell.angle_alpha   90.00
_cell.angle_beta   90.00
_cell.angle_gamma   90.00
#
_symmetry.space_group_name_H-M   'P 1'
#
loop_
_entity.id
_entity.type
_entity.pdbx_description
1 polymer ?
#
loop_
_entity_poly.entity_id
_entity_poly.type
_entity_poly.pdbx_seq_one_letter_code
_entity_poly.pdbx_strand_id
1 'polypeptide(L)'
;MCDSITDRASSSEAPSDDLAKWQAEKAFREREVAVKEKELTIKEAENAASKWRNPLVVAIFAAAVAAAGNAVVALTNGIFQRQLETQTSEHSRILEMIKTGDPDKAATNLKFLLDAGLVADPDNYRKLKAFLDTRKAGSGPTLPAPESQRIVGQVVTSHAGDSPEDGPDATSCVSADVANGWHIVPGSGHIVTDSIVNGTLSVTVQDETPDHYCGTFHITRADRGHSAGASAHADAVERSSTGSNRSLGSSSQQETSTLPYLK
;
A
#
# COMPACT_ATOMS: atom_id res chain seq x y z
N MET A 1 -117.17 41.18 -17.90
CA MET A 1 -117.19 40.55 -19.23
C MET A 1 -115.74 40.53 -19.69
N CYS A 2 -114.91 39.60 -19.21
CA CYS A 2 -114.88 38.15 -19.48
C CYS A 2 -114.43 37.88 -20.92
N ASP A 3 -113.13 38.02 -21.15
CA ASP A 3 -112.44 37.51 -22.33
C ASP A 3 -111.79 36.17 -21.99
N SER A 4 -111.99 35.24 -22.90
CA SER A 4 -111.84 33.79 -22.78
C SER A 4 -110.41 33.31 -22.60
N ILE A 5 -110.20 32.50 -21.56
CA ILE A 5 -109.05 31.62 -21.35
C ILE A 5 -109.14 30.50 -22.39
N THR A 6 -108.25 30.53 -23.37
CA THR A 6 -108.11 29.46 -24.37
C THR A 6 -107.13 28.41 -23.84
N ASP A 7 -107.69 27.29 -23.39
CA ASP A 7 -106.99 26.02 -23.16
C ASP A 7 -106.18 25.64 -24.41
N ARG A 8 -104.85 25.70 -24.30
CA ARG A 8 -103.94 25.13 -25.29
C ARG A 8 -103.64 23.70 -24.88
N ALA A 9 -104.36 22.77 -25.52
CA ALA A 9 -104.15 21.35 -25.40
C ALA A 9 -102.65 21.00 -25.54
N SER A 10 -102.10 20.53 -24.43
CA SER A 10 -100.81 19.86 -24.32
C SER A 10 -100.83 18.60 -25.18
N SER A 11 -100.39 18.70 -26.43
CA SER A 11 -100.06 17.55 -27.27
C SER A 11 -98.81 16.87 -26.69
N SER A 12 -99.04 15.83 -25.90
CA SER A 12 -98.00 14.90 -25.43
C SER A 12 -97.51 14.03 -26.60
N GLU A 13 -96.61 14.57 -27.42
CA GLU A 13 -95.80 13.76 -28.33
C GLU A 13 -94.77 12.98 -27.51
N ALA A 14 -94.68 11.68 -27.77
CA ALA A 14 -94.03 10.70 -26.91
C ALA A 14 -92.50 10.91 -26.81
N PRO A 15 -91.93 11.14 -25.60
CA PRO A 15 -90.48 11.26 -25.38
C PRO A 15 -89.72 9.91 -25.34
N SER A 16 -90.25 8.82 -25.90
CA SER A 16 -89.70 7.46 -25.72
C SER A 16 -88.48 7.16 -26.58
N ASP A 17 -88.42 7.69 -27.80
CA ASP A 17 -87.42 7.27 -28.80
C ASP A 17 -86.07 7.97 -28.60
N ASP A 18 -86.08 9.21 -28.11
CA ASP A 18 -84.86 9.97 -27.83
C ASP A 18 -84.12 9.44 -26.60
N LEU A 19 -84.86 8.92 -25.61
CA LEU A 19 -84.28 8.27 -24.44
C LEU A 19 -83.54 6.98 -24.84
N ALA A 20 -84.14 6.18 -25.72
CA ALA A 20 -83.53 4.93 -26.20
C ALA A 20 -82.25 5.20 -27.01
N LYS A 21 -82.25 6.23 -27.86
CA LYS A 21 -81.05 6.67 -28.60
C LYS A 21 -79.95 7.16 -27.67
N TRP A 22 -80.29 7.97 -26.66
CA TRP A 22 -79.33 8.49 -25.70
C TRP A 22 -78.69 7.37 -24.86
N GLN A 23 -79.47 6.38 -24.42
CA GLN A 23 -78.93 5.22 -23.69
C GLN A 23 -78.00 4.38 -24.56
N ALA A 24 -78.35 4.18 -25.84
CA ALA A 24 -77.49 3.46 -26.78
C ALA A 24 -76.17 4.21 -27.05
N GLU A 25 -76.23 5.53 -27.22
CA GLU A 25 -75.04 6.37 -27.40
C GLU A 25 -74.15 6.37 -26.14
N LYS A 26 -74.76 6.50 -24.95
CA LYS A 26 -74.03 6.44 -23.67
C LYS A 26 -73.34 5.09 -23.49
N ALA A 27 -74.04 3.98 -23.73
CA ALA A 27 -73.47 2.64 -23.64
C ALA A 27 -72.37 2.38 -24.69
N PHE A 28 -72.40 3.09 -25.83
CA PHE A 28 -71.31 3.04 -26.81
C PHE A 28 -70.09 3.84 -26.33
N ARG A 29 -70.29 5.07 -25.84
CA ARG A 29 -69.21 5.91 -25.29
C ARG A 29 -68.53 5.28 -24.08
N GLU A 30 -69.29 4.66 -23.18
CA GLU A 30 -68.73 3.95 -22.02
C GLU A 30 -67.83 2.78 -22.45
N ARG A 31 -68.22 2.04 -23.49
CA ARG A 31 -67.38 0.96 -24.04
C ARG A 31 -66.13 1.50 -24.72
N GLU A 32 -66.22 2.61 -25.44
CA GLU A 32 -65.06 3.24 -26.07
C GLU A 32 -64.06 3.75 -25.03
N VAL A 33 -64.54 4.40 -23.96
CA VAL A 33 -63.69 4.85 -22.84
C VAL A 33 -63.04 3.66 -22.16
N ALA A 34 -63.80 2.60 -21.85
CA ALA A 34 -63.26 1.40 -21.22
C ALA A 34 -62.17 0.71 -22.08
N VAL A 35 -62.29 0.75 -23.41
CA VAL A 35 -61.25 0.25 -24.32
C VAL A 35 -60.02 1.15 -24.32
N LYS A 36 -60.19 2.48 -24.38
CA LYS A 36 -59.07 3.44 -24.36
C LYS A 36 -58.29 3.40 -23.03
N GLU A 37 -58.98 3.23 -21.91
CA GLU A 37 -58.34 3.07 -20.61
C GLU A 37 -57.47 1.81 -20.58
N LYS A 38 -57.96 0.68 -21.10
CA LYS A 38 -57.17 -0.55 -21.21
C LYS A 38 -55.96 -0.38 -22.13
N GLU A 39 -56.11 0.27 -23.28
CA GLU A 39 -54.98 0.54 -24.17
C GLU A 39 -53.91 1.43 -23.53
N LEU A 40 -54.32 2.46 -22.77
CA LEU A 40 -53.38 3.30 -22.04
C LEU A 40 -52.61 2.51 -20.98
N THR A 41 -53.29 1.68 -20.20
CA THR A 41 -52.62 0.85 -19.18
C THR A 41 -51.62 -0.13 -19.81
N ILE A 42 -51.95 -0.72 -20.96
CA ILE A 42 -51.03 -1.62 -21.69
C ILE A 42 -49.84 -0.82 -22.24
N LYS A 43 -50.05 0.36 -22.83
CA LYS A 43 -48.96 1.21 -23.32
C LYS A 43 -48.03 1.70 -22.22
N GLU A 44 -48.57 2.02 -21.04
CA GLU A 44 -47.76 2.39 -19.89
C GLU A 44 -46.91 1.20 -19.41
N ALA A 45 -47.50 -0.01 -19.35
CA ALA A 45 -46.76 -1.23 -19.00
C ALA A 45 -45.67 -1.57 -20.03
N GLU A 46 -45.95 -1.46 -21.33
CA GLU A 46 -44.97 -1.70 -22.40
C GLU A 46 -43.85 -0.65 -22.38
N ASN A 47 -44.18 0.63 -22.17
CA ASN A 47 -43.19 1.70 -22.05
C ASN A 47 -42.31 1.53 -20.81
N ALA A 48 -42.87 1.07 -19.69
CA ALA A 48 -42.10 0.76 -18.48
C ALA A 48 -41.14 -0.42 -18.72
N ALA A 49 -41.61 -1.49 -19.37
CA ALA A 49 -40.78 -2.66 -19.69
C ALA A 49 -39.68 -2.34 -20.73
N SER A 50 -39.96 -1.47 -21.70
CA SER A 50 -39.02 -1.09 -22.76
C SER A 50 -37.79 -0.35 -22.22
N LYS A 51 -37.95 0.49 -21.20
CA LYS A 51 -36.84 1.23 -20.57
C LYS A 51 -35.75 0.31 -20.00
N TRP A 52 -36.14 -0.84 -19.44
CA TRP A 52 -35.20 -1.84 -18.90
C TRP A 52 -34.51 -2.69 -19.97
N ARG A 53 -35.10 -2.77 -21.17
CA ARG A 53 -34.52 -3.50 -22.32
C ARG A 53 -33.63 -2.63 -23.19
N ASN A 54 -33.53 -1.33 -22.91
CA ASN A 54 -32.63 -0.45 -23.64
C ASN A 54 -31.18 -0.92 -23.40
N PRO A 55 -30.43 -1.29 -24.47
CA PRO A 55 -29.07 -1.82 -24.34
C PRO A 55 -28.12 -0.87 -23.61
N LEU A 56 -28.38 0.44 -23.66
CA LEU A 56 -27.60 1.44 -22.93
C LEU A 56 -27.78 1.30 -21.41
N VAL A 57 -29.00 1.05 -20.92
CA VAL A 57 -29.26 0.86 -19.49
C VAL A 57 -28.60 -0.42 -19.00
N VAL A 58 -28.71 -1.50 -19.78
CA VAL A 58 -28.05 -2.78 -19.46
C VAL A 58 -26.53 -2.62 -19.41
N ALA A 59 -25.93 -1.87 -20.34
CA ALA A 59 -24.50 -1.62 -20.36
C ALA A 59 -24.02 -0.81 -19.14
N ILE A 60 -24.74 0.26 -18.76
CA ILE A 60 -24.43 1.05 -17.57
C ILE A 60 -24.55 0.19 -16.31
N PHE A 61 -25.61 -0.62 -16.22
CA PHE A 61 -25.80 -1.52 -15.08
C PHE A 61 -24.68 -2.57 -15.00
N ALA A 62 -24.33 -3.19 -16.13
CA ALA A 62 -23.22 -4.14 -16.20
C ALA A 62 -21.88 -3.50 -15.80
N ALA A 63 -21.59 -2.29 -16.29
CA ALA A 63 -20.39 -1.53 -15.91
C ALA A 63 -20.38 -1.19 -14.42
N ALA A 64 -21.52 -0.80 -13.84
CA ALA A 64 -21.65 -0.51 -12.42
C ALA A 64 -21.42 -1.75 -11.55
N VAL A 65 -21.99 -2.91 -11.93
CA VAL A 65 -21.76 -4.18 -11.24
C VAL A 65 -20.29 -4.59 -11.33
N ALA A 66 -19.66 -4.45 -12.50
CA ALA A 66 -18.24 -4.74 -12.68
C ALA A 66 -17.35 -3.84 -11.80
N ALA A 67 -17.64 -2.53 -11.76
CA ALA A 67 -16.92 -1.58 -10.93
C ALA A 67 -17.08 -1.89 -9.42
N ALA A 68 -18.30 -2.20 -8.99
CA ALA A 68 -18.57 -2.60 -7.60
C ALA A 68 -17.84 -3.89 -7.22
N GLY A 69 -17.79 -4.88 -8.13
CA GLY A 69 -17.03 -6.11 -7.92
C GLY A 69 -15.54 -5.86 -7.69
N ASN A 70 -14.92 -5.03 -8.52
CA ASN A 70 -13.51 -4.66 -8.36
C ASN A 70 -13.25 -3.91 -7.05
N ALA A 71 -14.16 -3.02 -6.64
CA ALA A 71 -14.04 -2.30 -5.38
C ALA A 71 -14.07 -3.25 -4.16
N VAL A 72 -14.98 -4.23 -4.15
CA VAL A 72 -15.07 -5.23 -3.07
C VAL A 72 -13.79 -6.08 -2.98
N VAL A 73 -13.26 -6.52 -4.11
CA VAL A 73 -12.00 -7.29 -4.16
C VAL A 73 -10.84 -6.44 -3.63
N ALA A 74 -10.73 -5.17 -4.05
CA ALA A 74 -9.68 -4.28 -3.57
C ALA A 74 -9.74 -4.05 -2.06
N LEU A 75 -10.94 -3.85 -1.50
CA LEU A 75 -11.13 -3.71 -0.05
C LEU A 75 -10.74 -4.97 0.71
N THR A 76 -11.13 -6.13 0.19
CA THR A 76 -10.82 -7.44 0.79
C THR A 76 -9.33 -7.71 0.80
N ASN A 77 -8.65 -7.47 -0.33
CA ASN A 77 -7.20 -7.62 -0.44
C ASN A 77 -6.45 -6.65 0.49
N GLY A 78 -6.92 -5.40 0.61
CA GLY A 78 -6.32 -4.42 1.52
C GLY A 78 -6.38 -4.84 3.00
N ILE A 79 -7.47 -5.51 3.41
CA ILE A 79 -7.61 -6.02 4.78
C ILE A 79 -6.63 -7.18 5.01
N PHE A 80 -6.58 -8.16 4.10
CA PHE A 80 -5.68 -9.30 4.23
C PHE A 80 -4.20 -8.90 4.19
N GLN A 81 -3.85 -7.93 3.34
CA GLN A 81 -2.47 -7.43 3.27
C GLN A 81 -2.03 -6.79 4.59
N ARG A 82 -2.87 -5.96 5.21
CA ARG A 82 -2.56 -5.37 6.53
C ARG A 82 -2.39 -6.41 7.63
N GLN A 83 -3.18 -7.48 7.60
CA GLN A 83 -3.05 -8.59 8.56
C GLN A 83 -1.72 -9.31 8.38
N LEU A 84 -1.33 -9.60 7.13
CA LEU A 84 -0.04 -10.24 6.82
C LEU A 84 1.15 -9.36 7.19
N GLU A 85 1.09 -8.06 6.93
CA GLU A 85 2.12 -7.10 7.34
C GLU A 85 2.26 -7.04 8.86
N THR A 86 1.13 -7.02 9.58
CA THR A 86 1.13 -7.05 11.05
C THR A 86 1.80 -8.32 11.58
N GLN A 87 1.40 -9.50 11.08
CA GLN A 87 2.00 -10.79 11.46
C GLN A 87 3.49 -10.85 11.13
N THR A 88 3.88 -10.38 9.95
CA THR A 88 5.29 -10.37 9.52
C THR A 88 6.13 -9.46 10.41
N SER A 89 5.62 -8.28 10.76
CA SER A 89 6.29 -7.34 11.65
C SER A 89 6.44 -7.90 13.07
N GLU A 90 5.43 -8.63 13.56
CA GLU A 90 5.46 -9.29 14.86
C GLU A 90 6.51 -10.42 14.87
N HIS A 91 6.49 -11.30 13.87
CA HIS A 91 7.47 -12.38 13.73
C HIS A 91 8.90 -11.83 13.63
N SER A 92 9.12 -10.78 12.85
CA SER A 92 10.43 -10.13 12.74
C SER A 92 10.90 -9.60 14.09
N ARG A 93 10.03 -8.92 14.85
CA ARG A 93 10.36 -8.43 16.20
C ARG A 93 10.70 -9.56 17.17
N ILE A 94 9.93 -10.64 17.17
CA ILE A 94 10.20 -11.82 18.00
C ILE A 94 11.57 -12.42 17.62
N LEU A 95 11.86 -12.56 16.32
CA LEU A 95 13.14 -13.06 15.84
C LEU A 95 14.31 -12.19 16.27
N GLU A 96 14.19 -10.86 16.17
CA GLU A 96 15.23 -9.94 16.65
C GLU A 96 15.46 -10.08 18.16
N MET A 97 14.42 -10.31 18.95
CA MET A 97 14.55 -10.48 20.39
C MET A 97 15.26 -11.78 20.80
N ILE A 98 15.26 -12.80 19.95
CA ILE A 98 15.98 -14.07 20.18
C ILE A 98 17.38 -14.12 19.55
N LYS A 99 17.78 -13.09 18.78
CA LYS A 99 19.14 -12.93 18.22
C LYS A 99 20.14 -12.42 19.26
N THR A 100 20.18 -13.07 20.42
CA THR A 100 21.05 -12.66 21.54
C THR A 100 22.25 -13.57 21.73
N GLY A 101 22.26 -14.77 21.15
CA GLY A 101 23.22 -15.82 21.45
C GLY A 101 23.11 -16.42 22.86
N ASP A 102 22.20 -15.91 23.70
CA ASP A 102 21.98 -16.32 25.08
C ASP A 102 20.48 -16.56 25.35
N PRO A 103 20.07 -17.79 25.72
CA PRO A 103 18.66 -18.15 25.90
C PRO A 103 18.00 -17.40 27.05
N ASP A 104 18.75 -17.03 28.09
CA ASP A 104 18.20 -16.31 29.23
C ASP A 104 17.95 -14.84 28.93
N LYS A 105 18.84 -14.23 28.15
CA LYS A 105 18.64 -12.90 27.60
C LYS A 105 17.48 -12.86 26.60
N ALA A 106 17.37 -13.86 25.73
CA ALA A 106 16.26 -13.98 24.78
C ALA A 106 14.92 -14.06 25.51
N ALA A 107 14.82 -14.86 26.57
CA ALA A 107 13.61 -14.97 27.37
C ALA A 107 13.24 -13.66 28.08
N THR A 108 14.23 -12.89 28.56
CA THR A 108 14.00 -11.57 29.16
C THR A 108 13.44 -10.59 28.12
N ASN A 109 14.00 -10.58 26.91
CA ASN A 109 13.50 -9.75 25.81
C ASN A 109 12.08 -10.16 25.37
N LEU A 110 11.80 -11.46 25.27
CA LEU A 110 10.47 -11.96 24.93
C LEU A 110 9.45 -11.60 26.01
N LYS A 111 9.81 -11.71 27.29
CA LYS A 111 8.95 -11.27 28.39
C LYS A 111 8.63 -9.78 28.29
N PHE A 112 9.62 -8.95 27.98
CA PHE A 112 9.39 -7.52 27.74
C PHE A 112 8.39 -7.27 26.60
N LEU A 113 8.46 -8.02 25.48
CA LEU A 113 7.48 -7.87 24.39
C LEU A 113 6.05 -8.18 24.85
N LEU A 114 5.87 -9.22 25.69
CA LEU A 114 4.56 -9.59 26.22
C LEU A 114 4.04 -8.53 27.21
N ASP A 115 4.89 -8.11 28.14
CA ASP A 115 4.54 -7.13 29.18
C ASP A 115 4.22 -5.75 28.57
N ALA A 116 4.90 -5.37 27.48
CA ALA A 116 4.66 -4.14 26.74
C ALA A 116 3.45 -4.20 25.78
N GLY A 117 2.80 -5.36 25.63
CA GLY A 117 1.69 -5.53 24.69
C GLY A 117 2.09 -5.42 23.22
N LEU A 118 3.34 -5.76 22.89
CA LEU A 118 3.90 -5.67 21.53
C LEU A 118 3.65 -6.93 20.68
N VAL A 119 2.98 -7.93 21.26
CA VAL A 119 2.49 -9.16 20.59
C VAL A 119 0.97 -9.02 20.50
N ALA A 120 0.45 -8.79 19.30
CA ALA A 120 -0.96 -8.49 19.09
C ALA A 120 -1.80 -9.76 18.94
N ASP A 121 -1.21 -10.83 18.39
CA ASP A 121 -1.90 -12.12 18.22
C ASP A 121 -2.10 -12.83 19.57
N PRO A 122 -3.35 -13.06 20.03
CA PRO A 122 -3.62 -13.75 21.29
C PRO A 122 -3.13 -15.20 21.31
N ASP A 123 -3.05 -15.87 20.17
CA ASP A 123 -2.52 -17.23 20.08
C ASP A 123 -1.01 -17.25 20.32
N ASN A 124 -0.27 -16.32 19.71
CA ASN A 124 1.16 -16.16 19.93
C ASN A 124 1.47 -15.72 21.37
N TYR A 125 0.67 -14.81 21.92
CA TYR A 125 0.78 -14.38 23.32
C TYR A 125 0.69 -15.58 24.28
N ARG A 126 -0.36 -16.42 24.14
CA ARG A 126 -0.53 -17.64 24.95
C ARG A 126 0.62 -18.63 24.73
N LYS A 127 1.00 -18.81 23.46
CA LYS A 127 2.21 -19.46 22.94
C LYS A 127 3.45 -19.19 23.82
N LEU A 128 3.88 -17.95 23.72
CA LEU A 128 5.10 -17.42 24.31
C LEU A 128 5.02 -17.39 25.84
N LYS A 129 3.87 -17.01 26.40
CA LYS A 129 3.70 -17.00 27.85
C LYS A 129 3.85 -18.39 28.45
N ALA A 130 3.18 -19.39 27.87
CA ALA A 130 3.32 -20.78 28.32
C ALA A 130 4.76 -21.30 28.18
N PHE A 131 5.45 -20.92 27.11
CA PHE A 131 6.88 -21.24 26.94
C PHE A 131 7.74 -20.60 28.03
N LEU A 132 7.57 -19.31 28.32
CA LEU A 132 8.35 -18.61 29.34
C LEU A 132 8.08 -19.15 30.76
N ASP A 133 6.84 -19.54 31.06
CA ASP A 133 6.45 -20.10 32.35
C ASP A 133 7.01 -21.53 32.58
N THR A 134 7.22 -22.30 31.51
CA THR A 134 7.66 -23.70 31.58
C THR A 134 9.13 -23.94 31.26
N ARG A 135 9.83 -22.95 30.69
CA ARG A 135 11.23 -23.14 30.30
C ARG A 135 12.14 -23.32 31.52
N LYS A 136 13.26 -24.00 31.30
CA LYS A 136 14.37 -24.08 32.25
C LYS A 136 15.38 -22.97 31.96
N ALA A 137 16.02 -22.42 32.99
CA ALA A 137 17.13 -21.47 32.81
C ALA A 137 18.26 -22.11 31.97
N GLY A 138 18.86 -21.33 31.08
CA GLY A 138 19.85 -21.79 30.10
C GLY A 138 19.30 -22.58 28.92
N SER A 139 17.98 -22.77 28.78
CA SER A 139 17.37 -23.45 27.64
C SER A 139 16.41 -22.55 26.85
N GLY A 140 16.27 -22.84 25.55
CA GLY A 140 15.36 -22.13 24.65
C GLY A 140 15.98 -21.89 23.28
N PRO A 141 15.17 -21.48 22.30
CA PRO A 141 15.66 -21.12 20.99
C PRO A 141 16.44 -19.81 21.06
N THR A 142 17.67 -19.83 20.58
CA THR A 142 18.47 -18.64 20.34
C THR A 142 19.01 -18.69 18.94
N LEU A 143 19.02 -17.53 18.29
CA LEU A 143 19.82 -17.35 17.10
C LEU A 143 21.18 -16.79 17.51
N PRO A 144 22.27 -17.16 16.81
CA PRO A 144 23.55 -16.50 17.01
C PRO A 144 23.33 -14.99 16.87
N ALA A 145 23.85 -14.22 17.82
CA ALA A 145 23.88 -12.78 17.66
C ALA A 145 24.58 -12.48 16.33
N PRO A 146 24.10 -11.51 15.54
CA PRO A 146 24.86 -11.08 14.37
C PRO A 146 26.27 -10.75 14.86
N GLU A 147 27.26 -11.48 14.35
CA GLU A 147 28.65 -11.14 14.62
C GLU A 147 28.82 -9.73 14.09
N SER A 148 28.88 -8.75 14.99
CA SER A 148 29.26 -7.40 14.62
C SER A 148 30.72 -7.50 14.20
N GLN A 149 30.96 -7.78 12.92
CA GLN A 149 32.28 -7.64 12.34
C GLN A 149 32.63 -6.18 12.42
N ARG A 150 33.36 -5.82 13.49
CA ARG A 150 33.97 -4.51 13.61
C ARG A 150 35.12 -4.48 12.62
N ILE A 151 34.90 -3.85 11.47
CA ILE A 151 35.97 -3.56 10.53
C ILE A 151 36.80 -2.46 11.18
N VAL A 152 37.94 -2.85 11.76
CA VAL A 152 38.87 -1.88 12.34
C VAL A 152 39.52 -1.13 11.18
N GLY A 153 39.20 0.16 11.03
CA GLY A 153 39.74 1.02 9.98
C GLY A 153 41.27 1.08 9.96
N GLN A 154 41.84 1.25 8.77
CA GLN A 154 43.27 1.56 8.59
C GLN A 154 43.53 3.04 8.88
N VAL A 155 44.63 3.32 9.60
CA VAL A 155 45.14 4.68 9.79
C VAL A 155 45.76 5.17 8.49
N VAL A 156 45.19 6.22 7.89
CA VAL A 156 45.79 6.93 6.76
C VAL A 156 46.43 8.20 7.28
N THR A 157 47.74 8.34 7.13
CA THR A 157 48.47 9.58 7.45
C THR A 157 48.68 10.39 6.18
N SER A 158 48.12 11.61 6.11
CA SER A 158 48.50 12.58 5.07
C SER A 158 49.60 13.52 5.61
N HIS A 159 50.57 13.86 4.76
CA HIS A 159 51.60 14.84 5.08
C HIS A 159 51.15 16.20 4.57
N ALA A 160 50.85 17.14 5.48
CA ALA A 160 50.63 18.53 5.11
C ALA A 160 51.94 19.14 4.59
N GLY A 161 52.15 19.09 3.27
CA GLY A 161 53.37 19.57 2.62
C GLY A 161 53.44 19.36 1.09
N ASP A 162 52.53 18.57 0.52
CA ASP A 162 52.45 18.42 -0.94
C ASP A 162 51.88 19.69 -1.60
N SER A 163 52.19 19.84 -2.89
CA SER A 163 52.05 21.07 -3.68
C SER A 163 50.64 21.68 -3.54
N PRO A 164 50.48 23.02 -3.53
CA PRO A 164 49.17 23.69 -3.42
C PRO A 164 48.16 23.33 -4.54
N GLU A 165 48.59 22.59 -5.55
CA GLU A 165 47.73 22.05 -6.62
C GLU A 165 46.94 20.80 -6.19
N ASP A 166 47.39 20.06 -5.17
CA ASP A 166 46.78 18.78 -4.77
C ASP A 166 45.60 18.92 -3.78
N GLY A 167 45.33 20.13 -3.27
CA GLY A 167 44.19 20.43 -2.39
C GLY A 167 44.25 19.77 -1.00
N PRO A 168 43.59 20.33 0.04
CA PRO A 168 43.60 19.78 1.40
C PRO A 168 42.59 18.62 1.60
N ASP A 169 42.31 17.87 0.53
CA ASP A 169 41.13 17.02 0.43
C ASP A 169 41.53 15.55 0.55
N ALA A 170 41.07 14.90 1.62
CA ALA A 170 41.22 13.46 1.78
C ALA A 170 39.91 12.79 1.41
N THR A 171 39.94 11.94 0.37
CA THR A 171 38.78 11.13 -0.03
C THR A 171 38.90 9.72 0.52
N SER A 172 37.78 9.19 0.99
CA SER A 172 37.61 7.81 1.40
C SER A 172 36.51 7.10 0.68
N CYS A 173 36.65 5.79 0.51
CA CYS A 173 35.70 4.89 -0.06
C CYS A 173 35.81 3.54 0.68
N VAL A 174 34.67 2.94 0.95
CA VAL A 174 34.58 1.56 1.43
C VAL A 174 33.71 0.83 0.42
N SER A 175 34.14 -0.35 -0.01
CA SER A 175 33.41 -1.14 -0.99
C SER A 175 33.09 -2.51 -0.42
N ALA A 176 31.87 -2.99 -0.65
CA ALA A 176 31.53 -4.38 -0.42
C ALA A 176 32.13 -5.23 -1.54
N ASP A 177 33.01 -6.19 -1.21
CA ASP A 177 33.33 -7.30 -2.12
C ASP A 177 32.31 -8.41 -1.86
N VAL A 178 31.65 -8.82 -2.94
CA VAL A 178 30.66 -9.90 -2.93
C VAL A 178 31.25 -11.23 -2.44
N ALA A 179 32.57 -11.41 -2.50
CA ALA A 179 33.25 -12.63 -2.08
C ALA A 179 33.78 -12.59 -0.63
N ASN A 180 34.13 -11.41 -0.10
CA ASN A 180 34.91 -11.28 1.14
C ASN A 180 34.32 -10.30 2.17
N GLY A 181 33.13 -9.75 1.91
CA GLY A 181 32.51 -8.73 2.75
C GLY A 181 33.04 -7.33 2.44
N TRP A 182 32.75 -6.38 3.33
CA TRP A 182 33.23 -5.01 3.19
C TRP A 182 34.75 -4.96 3.34
N HIS A 183 35.42 -4.35 2.37
CA HIS A 183 36.86 -4.09 2.42
C HIS A 183 37.14 -2.62 2.10
N ILE A 184 38.20 -2.09 2.68
CA ILE A 184 38.65 -0.74 2.42
C ILE A 184 39.37 -0.76 1.08
N VAL A 185 38.95 0.10 0.14
CA VAL A 185 39.67 0.24 -1.13
C VAL A 185 40.98 0.99 -0.87
N PRO A 186 42.13 0.50 -1.34
CA PRO A 186 43.39 1.21 -1.19
C PRO A 186 43.32 2.61 -1.80
N GLY A 187 43.67 3.64 -1.03
CA GLY A 187 43.57 5.05 -1.44
C GLY A 187 42.34 5.78 -0.92
N SER A 188 41.59 5.17 0.02
CA SER A 188 40.31 5.73 0.41
C SER A 188 39.97 5.44 1.90
N GLY A 189 40.16 6.40 2.83
CA GLY A 189 40.00 6.19 4.30
C GLY A 189 39.11 7.20 5.06
N HIS A 190 38.06 6.72 5.76
CA HIS A 190 37.01 7.57 6.36
C HIS A 190 37.49 8.00 7.74
N ILE A 191 37.28 9.28 8.07
CA ILE A 191 37.87 9.91 9.24
C ILE A 191 36.81 10.20 10.30
N VAL A 192 36.87 9.45 11.41
CA VAL A 192 36.42 9.94 12.72
C VAL A 192 37.64 10.49 13.45
N THR A 193 37.58 11.77 13.85
CA THR A 193 38.66 12.49 14.50
C THR A 193 38.53 12.40 16.01
N ASP A 194 39.41 11.64 16.67
CA ASP A 194 39.43 11.56 18.14
C ASP A 194 39.94 12.86 18.79
N SER A 195 40.68 13.70 18.05
CA SER A 195 40.89 15.11 18.36
C SER A 195 41.52 15.83 17.17
N ILE A 196 41.12 17.07 16.91
CA ILE A 196 41.84 17.97 15.98
C ILE A 196 42.57 18.99 16.83
N VAL A 197 43.90 18.97 16.81
CA VAL A 197 44.70 20.04 17.39
C VAL A 197 44.84 21.13 16.32
N ASN A 198 44.02 22.19 16.42
CA ASN A 198 44.00 23.37 15.54
C ASN A 198 43.55 23.14 14.07
N GLY A 199 42.25 22.96 13.85
CA GLY A 199 41.64 22.99 12.51
C GLY A 199 40.13 22.70 12.55
N THR A 200 39.47 22.81 11.39
CA THR A 200 38.08 22.37 11.20
C THR A 200 38.01 21.29 10.13
N LEU A 201 37.22 20.25 10.40
CA LEU A 201 36.91 19.18 9.46
C LEU A 201 35.49 19.38 8.93
N SER A 202 35.32 19.44 7.62
CA SER A 202 34.00 19.44 6.98
C SER A 202 33.87 18.30 5.98
N VAL A 203 32.76 17.56 6.05
CA VAL A 203 32.41 16.52 5.08
C VAL A 203 31.57 17.17 3.98
N THR A 204 31.99 17.05 2.72
CA THR A 204 31.39 17.80 1.60
C THR A 204 30.75 16.92 0.55
N VAL A 205 31.20 15.68 0.39
CA VAL A 205 30.69 14.79 -0.66
C VAL A 205 30.48 13.40 -0.09
N GLN A 206 29.24 12.92 -0.18
CA GLN A 206 28.87 11.53 0.07
C GLN A 206 28.40 10.93 -1.25
N ASP A 207 29.10 9.91 -1.74
CA ASP A 207 28.58 9.03 -2.78
C ASP A 207 28.13 7.74 -2.11
N GLU A 208 26.82 7.50 -2.09
CA GLU A 208 26.20 6.35 -1.44
C GLU A 208 25.55 5.45 -2.48
N THR A 209 26.12 4.25 -2.63
CA THR A 209 25.46 3.13 -3.30
C THR A 209 25.36 1.96 -2.32
N PRO A 210 24.50 0.95 -2.58
CA PRO A 210 24.37 -0.21 -1.71
C PRO A 210 25.67 -0.96 -1.43
N ASP A 211 26.62 -0.89 -2.38
CA ASP A 211 27.87 -1.66 -2.34
C ASP A 211 29.11 -0.74 -2.20
N HIS A 212 28.92 0.58 -2.14
CA HIS A 212 30.00 1.56 -2.15
C HIS A 212 29.60 2.81 -1.38
N TYR A 213 30.43 3.20 -0.42
CA TYR A 213 30.26 4.45 0.31
C TYR A 213 31.55 5.26 0.21
N CYS A 214 31.50 6.45 -0.38
CA CYS A 214 32.60 7.40 -0.35
C CYS A 214 32.25 8.66 0.43
N GLY A 215 33.19 9.13 1.26
CA GLY A 215 33.14 10.44 1.92
C GLY A 215 34.40 11.24 1.61
N THR A 216 34.25 12.50 1.16
CA THR A 216 35.36 13.45 1.03
C THR A 216 35.35 14.45 2.17
N PHE A 217 36.53 14.66 2.76
CA PHE A 217 36.73 15.56 3.90
C PHE A 217 37.71 16.67 3.53
N HIS A 218 37.36 17.92 3.84
CA HIS A 218 38.29 19.05 3.78
C HIS A 218 38.87 19.33 5.16
N ILE A 219 40.20 19.42 5.24
CA ILE A 219 40.89 19.80 6.47
C ILE A 219 41.36 21.25 6.31
N THR A 220 40.72 22.19 7.03
CA THR A 220 41.16 23.59 7.04
C THR A 220 42.00 23.86 8.28
N ARG A 221 43.27 24.27 8.09
CA ARG A 221 44.17 24.69 9.17
C ARG A 221 44.26 26.20 9.29
N ALA A 222 44.52 26.66 10.52
CA ALA A 222 44.76 28.08 10.80
C ALA A 222 46.24 28.48 10.72
N ASP A 223 47.19 27.54 10.80
CA ASP A 223 48.63 27.81 10.92
C ASP A 223 49.46 27.20 9.76
N ARG A 224 50.28 28.02 9.10
CA ARG A 224 51.24 27.57 8.07
C ARG A 224 52.53 27.10 8.74
N GLY A 225 53.01 25.88 8.46
CA GLY A 225 54.41 25.49 8.68
C GLY A 225 54.72 24.29 9.60
N HIS A 226 53.74 23.50 10.05
CA HIS A 226 53.99 22.26 10.82
C HIS A 226 53.27 21.08 10.16
N SER A 227 53.75 19.85 10.30
CA SER A 227 53.00 18.65 9.90
C SER A 227 51.89 18.39 10.92
N ALA A 228 50.66 18.18 10.46
CA ALA A 228 49.56 17.67 11.29
C ALA A 228 49.25 16.26 10.81
N GLY A 229 49.31 15.29 11.72
CA GLY A 229 48.78 13.95 11.46
C GLY A 229 47.30 13.94 11.85
N ALA A 230 46.43 13.61 10.90
CA ALA A 230 45.06 13.23 11.21
C ALA A 230 44.95 11.71 11.14
N SER A 231 44.39 11.09 12.16
CA SER A 231 44.03 9.67 12.13
C SER A 231 42.52 9.54 11.98
N ALA A 232 42.13 8.48 11.28
CA ALA A 232 40.81 8.28 10.72
C ALA A 232 40.39 6.82 10.93
N HIS A 233 39.16 6.57 11.39
CA HIS A 233 38.57 5.22 11.34
C HIS A 233 37.16 5.23 10.73
N ALA A 234 36.83 4.14 10.03
CA ALA A 234 35.51 3.84 9.50
C ALA A 234 34.94 2.67 10.30
N ASP A 235 33.79 2.84 10.95
CA ASP A 235 33.04 1.73 11.51
C ASP A 235 31.89 1.40 10.55
N ALA A 236 32.06 0.37 9.73
CA ALA A 236 30.95 -0.19 8.97
C ALA A 236 30.23 -1.21 9.86
N VAL A 237 29.00 -0.89 10.27
CA VAL A 237 28.13 -1.87 10.91
C VAL A 237 27.41 -2.60 9.79
N GLU A 238 27.85 -3.82 9.47
CA GLU A 238 27.06 -4.70 8.62
C GLU A 238 25.77 -5.05 9.36
N ARG A 239 24.70 -4.29 9.08
CA ARG A 239 23.36 -4.75 9.42
C ARG A 239 23.09 -5.90 8.47
N SER A 240 23.28 -7.13 8.95
CA SER A 240 22.80 -8.33 8.26
C SER A 240 21.31 -8.12 7.98
N SER A 241 20.98 -7.66 6.78
CA SER A 241 19.62 -7.60 6.28
C SER A 241 19.21 -9.02 5.88
N THR A 242 19.28 -9.96 6.83
CA THR A 242 18.65 -11.27 6.71
C THR A 242 17.14 -11.06 6.81
N GLY A 243 16.57 -10.57 5.71
CA GLY A 243 15.16 -10.21 5.61
C GLY A 243 14.72 -9.70 4.24
N SER A 244 15.65 -9.36 3.33
CA SER A 244 15.29 -9.17 1.93
C SER A 244 15.11 -10.54 1.28
N ASN A 245 13.91 -11.11 1.42
CA ASN A 245 13.39 -12.07 0.46
C ASN A 245 13.43 -11.35 -0.90
N ARG A 246 14.53 -11.50 -1.65
CA ARG A 246 14.53 -11.35 -3.10
C ARG A 246 13.48 -12.36 -3.59
N SER A 247 12.24 -11.89 -3.69
CA SER A 247 11.27 -12.42 -4.60
C SER A 247 11.96 -12.40 -5.96
N LEU A 248 12.47 -13.56 -6.36
CA LEU A 248 12.75 -13.88 -7.75
C LEU A 248 11.46 -13.52 -8.48
N GLY A 249 11.48 -12.39 -9.17
CA GLY A 249 10.41 -11.99 -10.05
C GLY A 249 10.13 -13.17 -10.97
N SER A 250 8.94 -13.75 -10.83
CA SER A 250 8.41 -14.63 -11.83
C SER A 250 8.27 -13.78 -13.09
N SER A 251 9.23 -13.90 -14.00
CA SER A 251 9.06 -13.46 -15.37
C SER A 251 7.83 -14.17 -15.90
N SER A 252 6.70 -13.47 -15.92
CA SER A 252 5.54 -13.87 -16.67
C SER A 252 5.97 -13.85 -18.14
N GLN A 253 6.24 -15.03 -18.69
CA GLN A 253 6.22 -15.20 -20.13
C GLN A 253 4.81 -14.85 -20.59
N GLN A 254 4.66 -13.68 -21.20
CA GLN A 254 3.54 -13.41 -22.08
C GLN A 254 3.74 -14.31 -23.31
N GLU A 255 3.08 -15.46 -23.33
CA GLU A 255 2.81 -16.18 -24.56
C GLU A 255 1.91 -15.29 -25.44
N THR A 256 2.53 -14.63 -26.42
CA THR A 256 1.81 -14.06 -27.55
C THR A 256 1.24 -15.21 -28.39
N SER A 257 -0.03 -15.53 -28.16
CA SER A 257 -0.79 -16.45 -29.00
C SER A 257 -1.10 -15.79 -30.35
N THR A 258 -0.25 -16.05 -31.35
CA THR A 258 -0.53 -15.76 -32.75
C THR A 258 -1.50 -16.80 -33.32
N LEU A 259 -2.74 -16.39 -33.58
CA LEU A 259 -3.73 -17.16 -34.34
C LEU A 259 -3.35 -17.21 -35.83
N PRO A 260 -3.39 -18.38 -36.49
CA PRO A 260 -3.18 -18.47 -37.93
C PRO A 260 -4.43 -18.00 -38.71
N TYR A 261 -4.18 -17.10 -39.65
CA TYR A 261 -5.09 -16.64 -40.68
C TYR A 261 -5.29 -17.77 -41.71
N LEU A 262 -6.50 -18.35 -41.79
CA LEU A 262 -6.87 -19.27 -42.87
C LEU A 262 -7.48 -18.48 -44.03
N LYS A 263 -6.95 -18.72 -45.23
CA LYS A 263 -7.46 -18.29 -46.53
C LYS A 263 -8.35 -19.38 -47.12
#